data_AF-A0AAA9Z4Y2-F1
#
_entry.id   AF-A0AAA9Z4Y2-F1
#
_cell.length_a   1.000
_cell.length_b   1.000
_cell.length_c   1.000
_cell.angle_alpha   90.00
_cell.angle_beta   90.00
_cell.angle_gamma   90.00
#
_symmetry.space_group_name_H-M   'P 1'
#
loop_
_entity.id
_entity.type
_entity.pdbx_description
1 polymer ?
#
loop_
_entity_poly.entity_id
_entity_poly.type
_entity_poly.pdbx_seq_one_letter_code
_entity_poly.pdbx_strand_id
1 'polypeptide(L)'
;MNKVSRARPVAKPSNSALANRLTEAARFDPNCICERPHTKVVCSVCHFATFGRALRPCKAHPNVYFLMDFSYCPKCKQSCRYLKEVPEDGNRF
;
A
#
# COMPACT_ATOMS: atom_id res chain seq x y z
N MET A 1 9.27 -54.55 -21.07
CA MET A 1 8.81 -53.44 -20.19
C MET A 1 9.43 -52.14 -20.68
N ASN A 2 8.73 -51.32 -21.46
CA ASN A 2 9.27 -50.04 -21.96
C ASN A 2 8.61 -48.88 -21.20
N LYS A 3 9.39 -48.19 -20.36
CA LYS A 3 8.97 -46.97 -19.65
C LYS A 3 9.03 -45.80 -20.64
N VAL A 4 7.87 -45.34 -21.11
CA VAL A 4 7.76 -44.10 -21.89
C VAL A 4 7.79 -42.92 -20.91
N SER A 5 8.94 -42.26 -20.81
CA SER A 5 9.09 -41.02 -20.04
C SER A 5 8.36 -39.88 -20.76
N ARG A 6 7.20 -39.48 -20.22
CA ARG A 6 6.45 -38.31 -20.73
C ARG A 6 7.15 -37.02 -20.29
N ALA A 7 7.53 -36.17 -21.24
CA ALA A 7 7.99 -34.81 -20.97
C ALA A 7 6.87 -33.96 -20.35
N ARG A 8 7.20 -33.17 -19.33
CA ARG A 8 6.28 -32.22 -18.69
C ARG A 8 6.04 -31.04 -19.65
N PRO A 9 4.78 -30.64 -19.94
CA PRO A 9 4.54 -29.47 -20.76
C PRO A 9 5.01 -28.21 -20.03
N VAL A 10 5.87 -27.42 -20.67
CA VAL A 10 6.27 -26.09 -20.20
C VAL A 10 5.04 -25.19 -20.25
N ALA A 11 4.61 -24.68 -19.10
CA ALA A 11 3.49 -23.76 -19.01
C ALA A 11 3.79 -22.49 -19.83
N LYS A 12 2.94 -22.20 -20.81
CA LYS A 12 3.00 -20.93 -21.55
C LYS A 12 2.74 -19.79 -20.56
N PRO A 13 3.53 -18.70 -20.55
CA PRO A 13 3.25 -17.56 -19.69
C PRO A 13 1.89 -16.99 -20.06
N SER A 14 1.03 -16.82 -19.07
CA SER A 14 -0.33 -16.31 -19.23
C SER A 14 -0.33 -14.84 -19.69
N ASN A 15 -1.31 -14.46 -20.51
CA ASN A 15 -1.52 -13.08 -20.97
C ASN A 15 -1.60 -12.04 -19.82
N SER A 16 -1.87 -12.49 -18.60
CA SER A 16 -1.88 -11.66 -17.38
C SER A 16 -0.52 -11.05 -17.03
N ALA A 17 0.61 -11.71 -17.33
CA ALA A 17 1.92 -11.21 -16.94
C ALA A 17 2.36 -9.97 -17.75
N LEU A 18 2.02 -9.92 -19.04
CA LEU A 18 2.29 -8.77 -19.91
C LEU A 18 1.30 -7.62 -19.65
N ALA A 19 0.03 -7.93 -19.38
CA ALA A 19 -0.97 -6.93 -18.99
C ALA A 19 -0.64 -6.27 -17.64
N ASN A 20 -0.11 -7.03 -16.68
CA ASN A 20 0.37 -6.50 -15.40
C ASN A 20 1.56 -5.54 -15.60
N ARG A 21 2.50 -5.87 -16.49
CA ARG A 21 3.66 -5.00 -16.78
C ARG A 21 3.26 -3.68 -17.45
N LEU A 22 2.27 -3.70 -18.34
CA LEU A 22 1.74 -2.49 -18.99
C LEU A 22 0.93 -1.61 -18.01
N THR A 23 0.21 -2.23 -17.06
CA THR A 23 -0.47 -1.50 -15.98
C THR A 23 0.50 -0.95 -14.93
N GLU A 24 1.63 -1.60 -14.68
CA GLU A 24 2.70 -1.07 -13.83
C GLU A 24 3.31 0.24 -14.39
N ALA A 25 3.56 0.30 -15.71
CA ALA A 25 4.12 1.49 -16.34
C ALA A 25 3.17 2.71 -16.31
N ALA A 26 1.86 2.46 -16.39
CA ALA A 26 0.84 3.50 -16.27
C ALA A 26 0.60 3.97 -14.82
N ARG A 27 1.10 3.25 -13.82
CA ARG A 27 1.02 3.64 -12.39
C ARG A 27 2.09 4.63 -11.96
N PHE A 28 3.10 4.87 -12.80
CA PHE A 28 4.23 5.74 -12.49
C PHE A 28 3.93 7.20 -12.88
N ASP A 29 2.85 7.76 -12.33
CA ASP A 29 2.73 9.21 -12.28
C ASP A 29 3.76 9.71 -11.24
N PRO A 30 4.66 10.66 -11.58
CA PRO A 30 5.62 11.19 -10.60
C PRO A 30 4.92 11.86 -9.39
N ASN A 31 3.63 12.19 -9.49
CA ASN A 31 2.81 12.71 -8.40
C ASN A 31 2.03 11.60 -7.66
N CYS A 32 2.24 10.34 -7.99
CA CYS A 32 1.63 9.21 -7.31
C CYS A 32 2.22 9.05 -5.91
N ILE A 33 1.33 8.92 -4.93
CA ILE A 33 1.70 8.73 -3.52
C ILE A 33 1.13 7.42 -2.97
N CYS A 34 0.70 6.49 -3.82
CA CYS A 34 0.04 5.25 -3.39
C CYS A 34 0.99 4.32 -2.60
N GLU A 35 2.25 4.25 -3.00
CA GLU A 35 3.27 3.36 -2.45
C GLU A 35 4.07 3.97 -1.29
N ARG A 36 3.54 5.02 -0.64
CA ARG A 36 4.15 5.60 0.57
C ARG A 36 4.41 4.51 1.63
N PRO A 37 5.54 4.54 2.36
CA PRO A 37 5.78 3.58 3.44
C PRO A 37 4.73 3.72 4.55
N HIS A 38 4.39 2.61 5.18
CA HIS A 38 3.59 2.63 6.41
C HIS A 38 4.45 3.15 7.56
N THR A 39 3.87 3.96 8.42
CA THR A 39 4.55 4.60 9.55
C THR A 39 3.72 4.46 10.82
N LYS A 40 4.27 4.89 11.95
CA LYS A 40 3.52 4.94 13.20
C LYS A 40 2.61 6.16 13.18
N VAL A 41 1.31 5.97 13.31
CA VAL A 41 0.31 7.04 13.35
C VAL A 41 -0.14 7.26 14.79
N VAL A 42 0.00 8.49 15.29
CA VAL A 42 -0.38 8.87 16.65
C VAL A 42 -1.49 9.91 16.63
N CYS A 43 -2.57 9.66 17.36
CA CYS A 43 -3.64 10.63 17.54
C CYS A 43 -3.26 11.69 18.59
N SER A 44 -3.29 12.97 18.22
CA SER A 44 -2.98 14.07 19.14
C SER A 44 -4.07 14.38 20.16
N VAL A 45 -5.25 13.74 20.05
CA VAL A 45 -6.38 13.96 20.98
C VAL A 45 -6.40 12.89 22.07
N CYS A 46 -6.42 11.61 21.68
CA CYS A 46 -6.52 10.50 22.63
C CYS A 46 -5.20 9.73 22.84
N HIS A 47 -4.11 10.18 22.21
CA HIS A 47 -2.77 9.58 22.31
C HIS A 47 -2.70 8.12 21.87
N PHE A 48 -3.71 7.63 21.14
CA PHE A 48 -3.69 6.29 20.58
C PHE A 48 -2.68 6.21 19.43
N ALA A 49 -1.79 5.23 19.50
CA ALA A 49 -0.83 4.92 18.45
C ALA A 49 -1.26 3.66 17.70
N THR A 50 -1.13 3.67 16.38
CA THR A 50 -1.39 2.53 15.50
C THR A 50 -0.40 2.52 14.35
N PHE A 51 -0.34 1.41 13.61
CA PHE A 51 0.54 1.27 12.45
C PHE A 51 -0.27 1.42 11.17
N GLY A 52 0.19 2.25 10.23
CA GLY A 52 -0.50 2.52 8.98
C GLY A 52 -0.11 3.90 8.45
N ARG A 53 -1.06 4.64 7.88
CA ARG A 53 -0.82 6.00 7.38
C ARG A 53 -2.04 6.89 7.64
N ALA A 54 -1.86 8.19 7.68
CA ALA A 54 -2.99 9.11 7.62
C ALA A 54 -3.54 9.10 6.18
N LEU A 55 -4.87 9.05 6.03
CA LEU A 55 -5.49 9.10 4.71
C LEU A 55 -5.08 10.39 3.99
N ARG A 56 -4.40 10.23 2.86
CA ARG A 56 -4.08 11.32 1.93
C ARG A 56 -4.49 10.90 0.53
N PRO A 57 -5.45 11.61 -0.11
CA PRO A 57 -5.90 11.26 -1.46
C PRO A 57 -4.74 11.44 -2.45
N CYS A 58 -4.54 10.43 -3.29
CA CYS A 58 -3.55 10.51 -4.36
C CYS A 58 -4.11 11.35 -5.51
N LYS A 59 -3.35 12.34 -6.00
CA LYS A 59 -3.78 13.17 -7.13
C LYS A 59 -3.87 12.38 -8.44
N ALA A 60 -2.96 11.43 -8.64
CA ALA A 60 -2.96 10.54 -9.79
C ALA A 60 -4.06 9.47 -9.71
N HIS A 61 -4.39 9.03 -8.48
CA HIS A 61 -5.33 7.94 -8.23
C HIS A 61 -6.36 8.32 -7.15
N PRO A 62 -7.31 9.21 -7.44
CA PRO A 62 -8.24 9.75 -6.44
C PRO A 62 -9.22 8.70 -5.88
N ASN A 63 -9.48 7.63 -6.64
CA ASN A 63 -10.42 6.57 -6.26
C ASN A 63 -9.74 5.35 -5.61
N VAL A 64 -8.44 5.44 -5.33
CA VAL A 64 -7.69 4.34 -4.69
C VAL A 64 -7.57 4.61 -3.20
N TYR A 65 -8.07 3.65 -2.41
CA TYR A 65 -8.01 3.67 -0.95
C TYR A 65 -7.30 2.41 -0.46
N PHE A 66 -6.50 2.56 0.60
CA PHE A 66 -5.78 1.46 1.23
C PHE A 66 -6.41 1.14 2.58
N LEU A 67 -6.44 -0.14 2.95
CA LEU A 67 -7.04 -0.61 4.20
C LEU A 67 -6.45 0.07 5.45
N MET A 68 -5.15 0.40 5.41
CA MET A 68 -4.41 0.98 6.53
C MET A 68 -4.28 2.52 6.45
N ASP A 69 -5.07 3.16 5.58
CA ASP A 69 -5.14 4.62 5.50
C ASP A 69 -6.29 5.12 6.38
N PHE A 70 -5.95 5.73 7.51
CA PHE A 70 -6.92 6.15 8.51
C PHE A 70 -7.48 7.54 8.20
N SER A 71 -8.78 7.61 7.89
CA SER A 71 -9.55 8.87 7.79
C SER A 71 -10.00 9.40 9.15
N TYR A 72 -10.08 8.51 10.15
CA TYR A 72 -10.45 8.82 11.53
C TYR A 72 -9.61 8.00 12.50
N CYS A 73 -9.41 8.52 13.70
CA CYS A 73 -8.80 7.77 14.78
C CYS A 73 -9.66 6.53 15.10
N PRO A 74 -9.10 5.31 15.11
CA PRO A 74 -9.86 4.11 15.38
C PRO A 74 -10.46 4.09 16.80
N LYS A 75 -9.82 4.78 17.76
CA LYS A 75 -10.23 4.86 19.17
C LYS A 75 -11.23 5.98 19.45
N CYS A 76 -10.89 7.24 19.15
CA CYS A 76 -11.73 8.40 19.50
C CYS A 76 -12.56 8.95 18.34
N LYS A 77 -12.48 8.34 17.14
CA LYS A 77 -13.20 8.73 15.91
C LYS A 77 -12.98 10.17 15.46
N GLN A 78 -11.97 10.87 16.01
CA GLN A 78 -11.57 12.19 15.54
C GLN A 78 -10.99 12.12 14.13
N SER A 79 -11.14 13.22 13.38
CA SER A 79 -10.69 13.33 11.99
C SER A 79 -9.18 13.07 11.83
N CYS A 80 -8.76 12.60 10.64
CA CYS A 80 -7.36 12.42 10.26
C CYS A 80 -6.48 13.66 10.45
N ARG A 81 -7.06 14.86 10.55
CA ARG A 81 -6.34 16.10 10.90
C ARG A 81 -5.59 16.00 12.23
N TYR A 82 -6.05 15.14 13.13
CA TYR A 82 -5.44 14.88 14.44
C TYR A 82 -4.55 13.63 14.44
N LEU A 83 -4.36 12.97 13.29
CA LEU A 83 -3.48 11.82 13.14
C LEU A 83 -2.12 12.29 12.60
N LYS A 84 -1.07 12.10 13.39
CA LYS A 84 0.31 12.46 13.02
C LYS A 84 1.09 11.21 12.67
N GLU A 85 1.66 11.18 11.47
CA GLU A 85 2.62 10.15 11.05
C GLU A 85 3.98 10.46 11.68
N VAL A 86 4.56 9.49 12.38
CA VAL A 86 5.89 9.54 12.99
C VAL A 86 6.76 8.54 12.23
N PRO A 87 7.75 8.99 11.45
CA PRO A 87 8.70 8.09 10.82
C PRO A 87 9.50 7.35 11.91
N GLU A 88 9.84 6.09 11.66
CA GLU A 88 10.65 5.28 12.60
C GLU A 88 12.13 5.69 12.60
N ASP A 89 12.49 6.75 11.90
CA ASP A 89 13.83 7.34 11.93
C ASP A 89 14.05 7.90 13.34
N GLY A 90 14.79 7.15 14.14
CA GLY A 90 15.04 7.34 15.56
C GLY A 90 15.78 8.62 15.93
N ASN A 91 15.26 9.79 15.55
CA ASN A 91 15.72 11.06 16.06
C ASN A 91 15.05 11.31 17.41
N ARG A 92 15.75 10.84 18.44
CA ARG A 92 15.61 11.34 19.81
C ARG A 92 15.67 12.87 19.79
N PHE A 93 14.79 13.47 20.59
CA PHE A 93 14.78 14.88 20.97
C PHE A 93 16.17 15.40 21.33
#